data_AF-A0A1I0GBL4-F1
#
_entry.id   AF-A0A1I0GBL4-F1
#
_cell.length_a   1.000
_cell.length_b   1.000
_cell.length_c   1.000
_cell.angle_alpha   90.00
_cell.angle_beta   90.00
_cell.angle_gamma   90.00
#
_symmetry.space_group_name_H-M   'P 1'
#
loop_
_entity.id
_entity.type
_entity.pdbx_description
1 polymer ?
#
loop_
_entity_poly.entity_id
_entity_poly.type
_entity_poly.pdbx_seq_one_letter_code
_entity_poly.pdbx_strand_id
1 'polypeptide(L)'
;EEEMHKTMEKLLDDGTIQGCVTMHYNFPIGVSTVGKVITPGRGKEMFIATTTGTSSPHRVEAMVKNALYGIITAKANGIKNPTVGILNVDGARQVEKALKELKNNGYHINLTESMRSDGGSIMRGNDLLAGTPDVMVQDTLTGNVFMKIFSAYTTGGDYESIGYGYGPGIGEEQQRTILILSRASGVPVVANAIQYAAELVKGNLKEVAKEEFEKANKAKLPEILKSLTKDNKKVKDTQEKVTAPPKEVVTGSISGIDIMDLEDAVEALWKKSIYAESGMGCTGPVIMVSEEKLNTAIAALKEAGFVAGEAPDC
;
A
#
# COMPACT_ATOMS: atom_id res chain seq x y z
N GLU A 1 9.26 -2.40 -31.12
CA GLU A 1 8.84 -2.79 -29.76
C GLU A 1 7.85 -3.95 -29.76
N GLU A 2 6.74 -3.87 -30.51
CA GLU A 2 5.75 -4.95 -30.55
C GLU A 2 6.33 -6.33 -30.96
N GLU A 3 7.18 -6.37 -31.98
CA GLU A 3 7.87 -7.62 -32.40
C GLU A 3 8.81 -8.16 -31.32
N MET A 4 9.52 -7.27 -30.61
CA MET A 4 10.39 -7.63 -29.48
C MET A 4 9.56 -8.27 -28.36
N HIS A 5 8.39 -7.69 -28.03
CA HIS A 5 7.50 -8.25 -27.01
C HIS A 5 6.93 -9.60 -27.45
N LYS A 6 6.49 -9.75 -28.71
CA LYS A 6 5.99 -11.04 -29.23
C LYS A 6 7.05 -12.14 -29.15
N THR A 7 8.29 -11.83 -29.54
CA THR A 7 9.40 -12.79 -29.44
C THR A 7 9.71 -13.12 -27.99
N MET A 8 9.80 -12.12 -27.11
CA MET A 8 10.01 -12.33 -25.68
C MET A 8 8.93 -13.22 -25.06
N GLU A 9 7.66 -12.93 -25.35
CA GLU A 9 6.51 -13.70 -24.86
C GLU A 9 6.55 -15.14 -25.34
N LYS A 10 6.84 -15.36 -26.63
CA LYS A 10 7.01 -16.71 -27.17
C LYS A 10 8.10 -17.49 -26.42
N LEU A 11 9.26 -16.88 -26.17
CA LEU A 11 10.37 -17.51 -25.47
C LEU A 11 10.07 -17.79 -23.99
N LEU A 12 9.20 -16.98 -23.36
CA LEU A 12 8.70 -17.21 -22.00
C LEU A 12 7.68 -18.34 -21.96
N ASP A 13 6.80 -18.40 -22.96
CA ASP A 13 5.71 -19.37 -23.05
C ASP A 13 6.23 -20.77 -23.42
N ASP A 14 7.24 -20.86 -24.28
CA ASP A 14 7.90 -22.13 -24.64
C ASP A 14 8.98 -22.58 -23.64
N GLY A 15 9.33 -21.72 -22.68
CA GLY A 15 10.27 -22.01 -21.60
C GLY A 15 11.75 -21.87 -21.98
N THR A 16 12.07 -21.35 -23.17
CA THR A 16 13.45 -21.03 -23.56
C THR A 16 14.09 -20.03 -22.60
N ILE A 17 13.31 -19.06 -22.12
CA ILE A 17 13.69 -18.17 -21.01
C ILE A 17 12.64 -18.29 -19.89
N GLN A 18 13.08 -18.14 -18.65
CA GLN A 18 12.20 -18.26 -17.47
C GLN A 18 11.83 -16.91 -16.86
N GLY A 19 12.52 -15.85 -17.26
CA GLY A 19 12.23 -14.46 -16.89
C GLY A 19 12.88 -13.50 -17.87
N CYS A 20 12.34 -12.29 -17.96
CA CYS A 20 12.84 -11.24 -18.83
C CYS A 20 12.89 -9.89 -18.11
N VAL A 21 13.88 -9.08 -18.44
CA VAL A 21 13.98 -7.68 -18.02
C VAL A 21 13.85 -6.81 -19.27
N THR A 22 12.90 -5.88 -19.28
CA THR A 22 12.63 -4.96 -20.39
C THR A 22 12.46 -3.52 -19.88
N MET A 23 12.68 -2.53 -20.74
CA MET A 23 12.53 -1.10 -20.37
C MET A 23 11.08 -0.63 -20.35
N HIS A 24 10.21 -1.29 -21.10
CA HIS A 24 8.80 -0.95 -21.16
C HIS A 24 8.01 -2.21 -21.46
N TYR A 25 6.91 -2.39 -20.74
CA TYR A 25 5.94 -3.45 -21.01
C TYR A 25 4.59 -3.01 -20.46
N ASN A 26 3.53 -3.23 -21.24
CA ASN A 26 2.18 -2.88 -20.85
C ASN A 26 1.53 -4.09 -20.19
N PHE A 27 1.31 -3.97 -18.89
CA PHE A 27 0.59 -4.98 -18.13
C PHE A 27 -0.93 -4.75 -18.19
N PRO A 28 -1.74 -5.82 -18.20
CA PRO A 28 -3.19 -5.70 -18.10
C PRO A 28 -3.61 -5.18 -16.72
N ILE A 29 -4.86 -4.71 -16.60
CA ILE A 29 -5.46 -4.36 -15.31
C ILE A 29 -5.48 -5.61 -14.42
N GLY A 30 -5.19 -5.42 -13.13
CA GLY A 30 -4.99 -6.51 -12.17
C GLY A 30 -3.52 -6.92 -12.04
N VAL A 31 -2.62 -6.31 -12.82
CA VAL A 31 -1.17 -6.55 -12.74
C VAL A 31 -0.45 -5.26 -12.41
N SER A 32 0.50 -5.33 -11.47
CA SER A 32 1.34 -4.19 -11.09
C SER A 32 2.72 -4.67 -10.67
N THR A 33 3.74 -3.84 -10.88
CA THR A 33 5.12 -4.25 -10.67
C THR A 33 5.58 -4.00 -9.24
N VAL A 34 6.34 -4.92 -8.67
CA VAL A 34 6.88 -4.80 -7.30
C VAL A 34 8.37 -4.44 -7.32
N GLY A 35 8.68 -3.16 -7.10
CA GLY A 35 10.06 -2.68 -7.12
C GLY A 35 10.86 -3.10 -5.90
N LYS A 36 12.19 -3.13 -6.03
CA LYS A 36 13.10 -3.40 -4.91
C LYS A 36 14.17 -2.31 -4.84
N VAL A 37 14.24 -1.62 -3.70
CA VAL A 37 15.11 -0.47 -3.45
C VAL A 37 16.11 -0.77 -2.36
N ILE A 38 17.18 0.04 -2.30
CA ILE A 38 18.11 0.06 -1.17
C ILE A 38 17.84 1.33 -0.37
N THR A 39 17.55 1.18 0.92
CA THR A 39 17.13 2.31 1.76
C THR A 39 18.32 3.23 2.09
N PRO A 40 18.19 4.56 2.00
CA PRO A 40 19.31 5.47 2.21
C PRO A 40 19.86 5.46 3.63
N GLY A 41 18.99 5.29 4.63
CA GLY A 41 19.37 5.43 6.03
C GLY A 41 20.13 4.22 6.59
N ARG A 42 19.90 3.02 6.05
CA ARG A 42 20.48 1.77 6.58
C ARG A 42 21.00 0.80 5.52
N GLY A 43 20.92 1.13 4.24
CA GLY A 43 21.40 0.27 3.16
C GLY A 43 20.64 -1.06 3.07
N LYS A 44 19.40 -1.13 3.57
CA LYS A 44 18.60 -2.35 3.56
C LYS A 44 17.85 -2.50 2.25
N GLU A 45 17.67 -3.74 1.80
CA GLU A 45 16.71 -4.02 0.73
C GLU A 45 15.29 -3.89 1.27
N MET A 46 14.43 -3.24 0.49
CA MET A 46 13.00 -3.10 0.79
C MET A 46 12.20 -3.19 -0.50
N PHE A 47 11.09 -3.93 -0.46
CA PHE A 47 10.14 -4.04 -1.55
C PHE A 47 9.14 -2.88 -1.48
N ILE A 48 8.97 -2.21 -2.61
CA ILE A 48 7.94 -1.20 -2.82
C ILE A 48 6.76 -1.94 -3.47
N ALA A 49 5.69 -2.16 -2.69
CA ALA A 49 4.61 -3.10 -3.02
C ALA A 49 4.05 -2.96 -4.44
N THR A 50 3.86 -1.74 -4.95
CA THR A 50 3.71 -1.51 -6.40
C THR A 50 4.35 -0.22 -6.87
N THR A 51 4.81 -0.18 -8.12
CA THR A 51 5.54 0.97 -8.70
C THR A 51 5.11 1.37 -10.11
N THR A 52 4.51 0.46 -10.88
CA THR A 52 3.80 0.76 -12.13
C THR A 52 2.69 -0.27 -12.37
N GLY A 53 1.74 0.04 -13.26
CA GLY A 53 0.55 -0.77 -13.52
C GLY A 53 -0.65 -0.41 -12.62
N THR A 54 -1.75 -1.15 -12.80
CA THR A 54 -3.02 -0.88 -12.13
C THR A 54 -3.62 -2.16 -11.57
N SER A 55 -3.54 -2.36 -10.25
CA SER A 55 -4.08 -3.57 -9.59
C SER A 55 -5.62 -3.53 -9.42
N SER A 56 -6.18 -2.33 -9.29
CA SER A 56 -7.61 -2.05 -9.29
C SER A 56 -7.86 -0.57 -9.67
N PRO A 57 -9.01 -0.23 -10.28
CA PRO A 57 -9.44 1.16 -10.42
C PRO A 57 -9.73 1.87 -9.08
N HIS A 58 -9.91 1.14 -7.98
CA HIS A 58 -10.17 1.70 -6.64
C HIS A 58 -8.90 1.68 -5.78
N ARG A 59 -8.48 2.84 -5.25
CA ARG A 59 -7.19 3.00 -4.55
C ARG A 59 -7.00 2.05 -3.37
N VAL A 60 -7.99 1.96 -2.47
CA VAL A 60 -7.90 1.11 -1.26
C VAL A 60 -7.88 -0.37 -1.64
N GLU A 61 -8.75 -0.79 -2.55
CA GLU A 61 -8.74 -2.15 -3.10
C GLU A 61 -7.39 -2.48 -3.75
N ALA A 62 -6.84 -1.55 -4.53
CA ALA A 62 -5.53 -1.69 -5.15
C ALA A 62 -4.44 -1.85 -4.08
N MET A 63 -4.41 -1.03 -3.05
CA MET A 63 -3.40 -1.13 -1.98
C MET A 63 -3.47 -2.44 -1.19
N VAL A 64 -4.66 -3.01 -0.98
CA VAL A 64 -4.80 -4.36 -0.39
C VAL A 64 -4.18 -5.42 -1.32
N LYS A 65 -4.43 -5.34 -2.63
CA LYS A 65 -3.79 -6.23 -3.62
C LYS A 65 -2.27 -6.01 -3.68
N ASN A 66 -1.82 -4.77 -3.62
CA ASN A 66 -0.40 -4.41 -3.61
C ASN A 66 0.34 -5.08 -2.45
N ALA A 67 -0.27 -5.12 -1.26
CA ALA A 67 0.29 -5.82 -0.11
C ALA A 67 0.52 -7.30 -0.40
N LEU A 68 -0.46 -7.99 -1.00
CA LEU A 68 -0.33 -9.39 -1.42
C LEU A 68 0.77 -9.56 -2.48
N TYR A 69 0.84 -8.66 -3.47
CA TYR A 69 1.86 -8.70 -4.52
C TYR A 69 3.27 -8.53 -3.96
N GLY A 70 3.44 -7.60 -3.01
CA GLY A 70 4.69 -7.42 -2.28
C GLY A 70 5.10 -8.66 -1.48
N ILE A 71 4.15 -9.29 -0.75
CA ILE A 71 4.39 -10.54 0.00
C ILE A 71 4.82 -11.67 -0.93
N ILE A 72 4.09 -11.88 -2.04
CA ILE A 72 4.39 -12.90 -3.06
C ILE A 72 5.83 -12.72 -3.56
N THR A 73 6.18 -11.48 -3.92
CA THR A 73 7.48 -11.17 -4.49
C THR A 73 8.60 -11.36 -3.48
N ALA A 74 8.41 -10.89 -2.24
CA ALA A 74 9.39 -11.06 -1.17
C ALA A 74 9.62 -12.55 -0.83
N LYS A 75 8.55 -13.35 -0.79
CA LYS A 75 8.63 -14.82 -0.59
C LYS A 75 9.38 -15.50 -1.73
N ALA A 76 9.05 -15.17 -2.98
CA ALA A 76 9.76 -15.68 -4.15
C ALA A 76 11.22 -15.19 -4.22
N ASN A 77 11.54 -14.06 -3.60
CA ASN A 77 12.91 -13.56 -3.48
C ASN A 77 13.66 -14.08 -2.24
N GLY A 78 13.07 -15.05 -1.50
CA GLY A 78 13.74 -15.79 -0.42
C GLY A 78 13.34 -15.40 1.01
N ILE A 79 12.50 -14.37 1.20
CA ILE A 79 12.03 -13.94 2.52
C ILE A 79 10.75 -14.71 2.87
N LYS A 80 10.87 -15.80 3.63
CA LYS A 80 9.73 -16.71 3.94
C LYS A 80 8.55 -16.03 4.65
N ASN A 81 8.84 -15.14 5.60
CA ASN A 81 7.85 -14.45 6.44
C ASN A 81 8.08 -12.93 6.38
N PRO A 82 7.84 -12.28 5.23
CA PRO A 82 8.18 -10.87 5.06
C PRO A 82 7.32 -10.01 5.98
N THR A 83 7.97 -9.04 6.62
CA THR A 83 7.30 -7.98 7.38
C THR A 83 6.62 -6.99 6.44
N VAL A 84 5.43 -6.53 6.81
CA VAL A 84 4.60 -5.63 6.01
C VAL A 84 4.31 -4.36 6.80
N GLY A 85 4.55 -3.22 6.18
CA GLY A 85 4.18 -1.90 6.70
C GLY A 85 3.35 -1.13 5.68
N ILE A 86 2.47 -0.25 6.15
CA ILE A 86 1.56 0.52 5.29
C ILE A 86 1.95 1.98 5.39
N LEU A 87 2.40 2.58 4.29
CA LEU A 87 2.72 4.00 4.31
C LEU A 87 1.47 4.84 4.61
N ASN A 88 1.63 5.86 5.44
CA ASN A 88 0.60 6.83 5.77
C ASN A 88 0.24 7.75 4.58
N VAL A 89 -0.46 7.18 3.60
CA VAL A 89 -1.12 7.87 2.48
C VAL A 89 -2.64 7.67 2.58
N ASP A 90 -3.42 8.39 1.78
CA ASP A 90 -4.89 8.28 1.84
C ASP A 90 -5.37 6.84 1.64
N GLY A 91 -6.34 6.42 2.45
CA GLY A 91 -6.84 5.05 2.47
C GLY A 91 -6.01 4.08 3.32
N ALA A 92 -4.85 4.47 3.87
CA ALA A 92 -3.97 3.56 4.62
C ALA A 92 -4.65 2.88 5.81
N ARG A 93 -5.55 3.58 6.51
CA ARG A 93 -6.31 3.01 7.63
C ARG A 93 -7.35 1.98 7.17
N GLN A 94 -8.01 2.23 6.04
CA GLN A 94 -8.93 1.27 5.44
C GLN A 94 -8.19 0.01 4.96
N VAL A 95 -6.98 0.18 4.40
CA VAL A 95 -6.08 -0.93 4.04
C VAL A 95 -5.65 -1.70 5.28
N GLU A 96 -5.23 -1.02 6.35
CA GLU A 96 -4.84 -1.65 7.63
C GLU A 96 -5.98 -2.52 8.18
N LYS A 97 -7.20 -1.99 8.19
CA LYS A 97 -8.41 -2.72 8.62
C LYS A 97 -8.65 -3.96 7.74
N ALA A 98 -8.57 -3.81 6.42
CA ALA A 98 -8.77 -4.91 5.48
C ALA A 98 -7.69 -6.00 5.63
N LEU A 99 -6.43 -5.63 5.84
CA LEU A 99 -5.33 -6.59 6.05
C LEU A 99 -5.43 -7.29 7.41
N LYS A 100 -5.89 -6.60 8.45
CA LYS A 100 -6.22 -7.21 9.75
C LYS A 100 -7.39 -8.18 9.64
N GLU A 101 -8.43 -7.84 8.87
CA GLU A 101 -9.55 -8.75 8.60
C GLU A 101 -9.09 -9.99 7.83
N LEU A 102 -8.29 -9.81 6.78
CA LEU A 102 -7.70 -10.91 6.00
C LEU A 102 -6.85 -11.84 6.90
N LYS A 103 -6.08 -11.25 7.82
CA LYS A 103 -5.32 -11.98 8.83
C LYS A 103 -6.22 -12.77 9.77
N ASN A 104 -7.27 -12.16 10.29
CA ASN A 104 -8.24 -12.81 11.18
C ASN A 104 -9.01 -13.95 10.49
N ASN A 105 -9.19 -13.86 9.17
CA ASN A 105 -9.78 -14.92 8.34
C ASN A 105 -8.79 -16.06 8.01
N GLY A 106 -7.55 -16.01 8.51
CA GLY A 106 -6.59 -17.12 8.44
C GLY A 106 -5.44 -16.94 7.45
N TYR A 107 -5.33 -15.79 6.76
CA TYR A 107 -4.15 -15.51 5.92
C TYR A 107 -2.98 -15.03 6.79
N HIS A 108 -1.79 -15.61 6.60
CA HIS A 108 -0.64 -15.24 7.43
C HIS A 108 0.03 -13.94 6.94
N ILE A 109 -0.21 -12.83 7.66
CA ILE A 109 0.44 -11.52 7.43
C ILE A 109 1.23 -11.10 8.67
N ASN A 110 2.52 -10.80 8.47
CA ASN A 110 3.42 -10.27 9.49
C ASN A 110 3.45 -8.74 9.44
N LEU A 111 2.39 -8.09 9.93
CA LEU A 111 2.39 -6.64 10.07
C LEU A 111 3.43 -6.21 11.11
N THR A 112 4.37 -5.36 10.72
CA THR A 112 5.41 -4.82 11.62
C THR A 112 5.00 -3.48 12.21
N GLU A 113 5.79 -3.00 13.16
CA GLU A 113 5.54 -1.74 13.87
C GLU A 113 6.49 -0.64 13.40
N SER A 114 5.96 0.58 13.31
CA SER A 114 6.75 1.78 13.05
C SER A 114 7.79 1.97 14.16
N MET A 115 8.91 2.62 13.82
CA MET A 115 9.98 2.98 14.77
C MET A 115 9.54 4.01 15.83
N ARG A 116 8.30 4.52 15.76
CA ARG A 116 7.78 5.50 16.70
C ARG A 116 7.37 4.86 18.02
N SER A 117 7.32 5.68 19.07
CA SER A 117 6.92 5.25 20.40
C SER A 117 5.46 4.79 20.51
N ASP A 118 4.58 5.26 19.62
CA ASP A 118 3.18 4.84 19.52
C ASP A 118 2.97 3.60 18.63
N GLY A 119 4.04 3.10 17.98
CA GLY A 119 4.04 1.85 17.23
C GLY A 119 3.02 1.79 16.09
N GLY A 120 2.52 0.58 15.84
CA GLY A 120 1.48 0.30 14.84
C GLY A 120 2.00 0.13 13.41
N SER A 121 1.13 -0.39 12.54
CA SER A 121 1.50 -0.81 11.18
C SER A 121 1.51 0.31 10.15
N ILE A 122 1.16 1.53 10.56
CA ILE A 122 1.20 2.74 9.72
C ILE A 122 2.59 3.38 9.81
N MET A 123 3.25 3.42 8.65
CA MET A 123 4.63 3.83 8.46
C MET A 123 4.72 5.28 8.00
N ARG A 124 5.86 5.92 8.25
CA ARG A 124 6.19 7.28 7.81
C ARG A 124 7.45 7.33 6.96
N GLY A 125 7.83 8.55 6.55
CA GLY A 125 9.09 8.83 5.86
C GLY A 125 10.32 8.27 6.58
N ASN A 126 10.37 8.32 7.91
CA ASN A 126 11.51 7.78 8.66
C ASN A 126 11.61 6.25 8.54
N ASP A 127 10.46 5.55 8.58
CA ASP A 127 10.40 4.10 8.43
C ASP A 127 10.81 3.65 7.02
N LEU A 128 10.42 4.44 6.01
CA LEU A 128 10.85 4.31 4.61
C LEU A 128 12.37 4.44 4.48
N LEU A 129 12.96 5.48 5.06
CA LEU A 129 14.41 5.72 5.00
C LEU A 129 15.21 4.64 5.74
N ALA A 130 14.66 4.10 6.83
CA ALA A 130 15.32 3.07 7.62
C ALA A 130 15.16 1.65 7.06
N GLY A 131 14.18 1.41 6.19
CA GLY A 131 13.80 0.06 5.76
C GLY A 131 13.23 -0.75 6.91
N THR A 132 12.15 -0.23 7.52
CA THR A 132 11.51 -0.83 8.70
C THR A 132 10.79 -2.12 8.35
N PRO A 133 9.87 -2.16 7.36
CA PRO A 133 9.35 -3.41 6.81
C PRO A 133 10.22 -3.94 5.67
N ASP A 134 10.08 -5.24 5.39
CA ASP A 134 10.54 -5.84 4.13
C ASP A 134 9.67 -5.34 2.97
N VAL A 135 8.35 -5.24 3.15
CA VAL A 135 7.38 -4.76 2.16
C VAL A 135 6.71 -3.48 2.65
N MET A 136 6.95 -2.38 1.96
CA MET A 136 6.21 -1.12 2.14
C MET A 136 5.00 -1.11 1.21
N VAL A 137 3.80 -0.86 1.75
CA VAL A 137 2.54 -0.78 1.01
C VAL A 137 2.14 0.68 0.80
N GLN A 138 1.85 1.03 -0.45
CA GLN A 138 1.43 2.36 -0.92
C GLN A 138 0.63 2.22 -2.21
N ASP A 139 0.03 3.31 -2.69
CA ASP A 139 -0.52 3.35 -4.04
C ASP A 139 0.59 3.39 -5.10
N THR A 140 0.28 2.93 -6.31
CA THR A 140 1.29 2.73 -7.36
C THR A 140 2.00 4.03 -7.78
N LEU A 141 1.31 5.19 -7.76
CA LEU A 141 1.92 6.46 -8.16
C LEU A 141 2.93 6.93 -7.13
N THR A 142 2.59 6.83 -5.84
CA THR A 142 3.52 7.08 -4.75
C THR A 142 4.73 6.14 -4.83
N GLY A 143 4.50 4.85 -5.10
CA GLY A 143 5.59 3.88 -5.31
C GLY A 143 6.49 4.23 -6.51
N ASN A 144 5.93 4.75 -7.60
CA ASN A 144 6.69 5.23 -8.75
C ASN A 144 7.66 6.37 -8.37
N VAL A 145 7.19 7.32 -7.56
CA VAL A 145 8.01 8.43 -7.05
C VAL A 145 9.13 7.89 -6.17
N PHE A 146 8.85 6.92 -5.29
CA PHE A 146 9.88 6.30 -4.45
C PHE A 146 10.94 5.56 -5.24
N MET A 147 10.58 4.84 -6.30
CA MET A 147 11.58 4.22 -7.15
C MET A 147 12.59 5.23 -7.67
N LYS A 148 12.10 6.38 -8.17
CA LYS A 148 12.97 7.46 -8.68
C LYS A 148 13.82 8.08 -7.59
N ILE A 149 13.22 8.42 -6.45
CA ILE A 149 13.96 9.03 -5.33
C ILE A 149 15.03 8.08 -4.81
N PHE A 150 14.68 6.83 -4.47
CA PHE A 150 15.64 5.90 -3.88
C PHE A 150 16.74 5.44 -4.83
N SER A 151 16.45 5.38 -6.13
CA SER A 151 17.45 4.93 -7.11
C SER A 151 18.35 6.05 -7.63
N ALA A 152 17.91 7.32 -7.58
CA ALA A 152 18.62 8.44 -8.17
C ALA A 152 19.03 9.56 -7.20
N TYR A 153 18.81 9.41 -5.88
CA TYR A 153 19.16 10.47 -4.91
C TYR A 153 20.64 10.86 -4.90
N THR A 154 21.54 9.91 -5.23
CA THR A 154 22.99 10.14 -5.30
C THR A 154 23.45 10.79 -6.61
N THR A 155 22.59 10.82 -7.64
CA THR A 155 22.88 11.37 -8.97
C THR A 155 22.15 12.69 -9.22
N GLY A 156 21.41 13.20 -8.23
CA GLY A 156 20.58 14.39 -8.41
C GLY A 156 19.36 14.17 -9.30
N GLY A 157 19.02 12.91 -9.63
CA GLY A 157 17.90 12.57 -10.51
C GLY A 157 18.27 12.32 -11.98
N ASP A 158 19.54 12.47 -12.37
CA ASP A 158 19.97 12.32 -13.77
C ASP A 158 19.79 10.88 -14.28
N TYR A 159 20.13 9.90 -13.45
CA TYR A 159 19.97 8.48 -13.75
C TYR A 159 19.85 7.63 -12.47
N GLU A 160 19.22 6.47 -12.59
CA GLU A 160 19.06 5.52 -11.49
C GLU A 160 20.37 4.74 -11.31
N SER A 161 21.06 4.93 -10.19
CA SER A 161 22.39 4.34 -9.91
C SER A 161 22.37 3.22 -8.87
N ILE A 162 21.29 3.11 -8.07
CA ILE A 162 21.17 2.18 -6.94
C ILE A 162 19.81 1.47 -7.01
N GLY A 163 19.74 0.21 -6.56
CA GLY A 163 18.51 -0.58 -6.50
C GLY A 163 18.39 -1.63 -7.61
N TYR A 164 17.19 -2.19 -7.76
CA TYR A 164 16.92 -3.36 -8.60
C TYR A 164 15.85 -3.10 -9.68
N GLY A 165 15.48 -1.83 -9.89
CA GLY A 165 14.44 -1.42 -10.82
C GLY A 165 13.01 -1.67 -10.33
N TYR A 166 12.06 -1.55 -11.25
CA TYR A 166 10.61 -1.53 -10.96
C TYR A 166 10.05 -2.95 -10.72
N GLY A 167 10.86 -3.97 -10.99
CA GLY A 167 10.60 -5.36 -10.60
C GLY A 167 9.50 -6.06 -11.41
N PRO A 168 9.06 -7.26 -10.98
CA PRO A 168 8.19 -8.13 -11.74
C PRO A 168 6.75 -7.63 -11.72
N GLY A 169 6.04 -7.74 -12.85
CA GLY A 169 4.59 -7.61 -12.86
C GLY A 169 3.93 -8.80 -12.16
N ILE A 170 3.14 -8.52 -11.11
CA ILE A 170 2.42 -9.52 -10.33
C ILE A 170 0.93 -9.29 -10.45
N GLY A 171 0.18 -10.38 -10.65
CA GLY A 171 -1.28 -10.45 -10.63
C GLY A 171 -1.72 -11.90 -10.67
N GLU A 172 -2.98 -12.17 -10.33
CA GLU A 172 -3.51 -13.55 -10.17
C GLU A 172 -3.39 -14.37 -11.45
N GLU A 173 -3.67 -13.75 -12.60
CA GLU A 173 -3.60 -14.38 -13.92
C GLU A 173 -2.23 -14.22 -14.60
N GLN A 174 -1.27 -13.56 -13.97
CA GLN A 174 0.02 -13.24 -14.59
C GLN A 174 0.98 -14.43 -14.50
N GLN A 175 1.16 -15.12 -15.62
CA GLN A 175 2.02 -16.32 -15.70
C GLN A 175 3.47 -16.04 -16.09
N ARG A 176 3.76 -14.85 -16.64
CA ARG A 176 5.07 -14.49 -17.19
C ARG A 176 5.87 -13.65 -16.20
N THR A 177 7.11 -14.06 -15.91
CA THR A 177 8.05 -13.31 -15.06
C THR A 177 8.73 -12.22 -15.88
N ILE A 178 8.07 -11.07 -15.99
CA ILE A 178 8.54 -9.90 -16.75
C ILE A 178 8.83 -8.79 -15.76
N LEU A 179 10.07 -8.30 -15.75
CA LEU A 179 10.54 -7.19 -14.92
C LEU A 179 10.72 -5.93 -15.77
N ILE A 180 10.42 -4.77 -15.17
CA ILE A 180 10.60 -3.47 -15.84
C ILE A 180 11.77 -2.69 -15.25
N LEU A 181 12.52 -2.02 -16.13
CA LEU A 181 13.51 -1.00 -15.83
C LEU A 181 13.10 0.35 -16.40
N SER A 182 13.61 1.44 -15.83
CA SER A 182 13.57 2.75 -16.48
C SER A 182 14.61 2.83 -17.59
N ARG A 183 14.36 3.64 -18.63
CA ARG A 183 15.40 4.04 -19.60
C ARG A 183 16.55 4.80 -18.94
N ALA A 184 16.31 5.41 -17.78
CA ALA A 184 17.31 6.08 -16.97
C ALA A 184 18.10 5.11 -16.07
N SER A 185 17.89 3.79 -16.17
CA SER A 185 18.61 2.81 -15.36
C SER A 185 20.07 2.72 -15.77
N GLY A 186 20.98 3.06 -14.86
CA GLY A 186 22.40 2.84 -15.03
C GLY A 186 22.77 1.35 -14.98
N VAL A 187 23.99 1.04 -15.44
CA VAL A 187 24.51 -0.34 -15.49
C VAL A 187 24.36 -1.11 -14.17
N PRO A 188 24.60 -0.53 -12.97
CA PRO A 188 24.41 -1.27 -11.72
C PRO A 188 22.95 -1.71 -11.49
N VAL A 189 21.97 -0.85 -11.79
CA VAL A 189 20.55 -1.16 -11.65
C VAL A 189 20.13 -2.23 -12.66
N VAL A 190 20.65 -2.17 -13.89
CA VAL A 190 20.40 -3.20 -14.92
C VAL A 190 20.92 -4.56 -14.45
N ALA A 191 22.16 -4.63 -13.95
CA ALA A 191 22.75 -5.88 -13.45
C ALA A 191 21.93 -6.46 -12.28
N ASN A 192 21.54 -5.60 -11.34
CA ASN A 192 20.70 -5.98 -10.20
C ASN A 192 19.31 -6.45 -10.64
N ALA A 193 18.68 -5.83 -11.64
CA ALA A 193 17.39 -6.28 -12.15
C ALA A 193 17.45 -7.67 -12.81
N ILE A 194 18.56 -7.98 -13.51
CA ILE A 194 18.81 -9.32 -14.05
C ILE A 194 18.99 -10.34 -12.91
N GLN A 195 19.75 -9.98 -11.87
CA GLN A 195 19.89 -10.81 -10.68
C GLN A 195 18.52 -11.04 -10.01
N TYR A 196 17.72 -9.98 -9.86
CA TYR A 196 16.39 -10.05 -9.27
C TYR A 196 15.47 -10.99 -10.05
N ALA A 197 15.49 -10.92 -11.39
CA ALA A 197 14.78 -11.86 -12.24
C ALA A 197 15.23 -13.31 -11.99
N ALA A 198 16.54 -13.56 -11.91
CA ALA A 198 17.08 -14.89 -11.64
C ALA A 198 16.70 -15.42 -10.25
N GLU A 199 16.68 -14.57 -9.23
CA GLU A 199 16.24 -14.93 -7.88
C GLU A 199 14.75 -15.31 -7.85
N LEU A 200 13.88 -14.55 -8.53
CA LEU A 200 12.44 -14.85 -8.63
C LEU A 200 12.17 -16.17 -9.37
N VAL A 201 12.95 -16.46 -10.42
CA VAL A 201 12.88 -17.74 -11.13
C VAL A 201 13.31 -18.89 -10.21
N LYS A 202 14.44 -18.73 -9.49
CA LYS A 202 14.93 -19.74 -8.53
C LYS A 202 13.95 -19.99 -7.38
N GLY A 203 13.29 -18.95 -6.90
CA GLY A 203 12.26 -19.03 -5.87
C GLY A 203 10.88 -19.45 -6.38
N ASN A 204 10.78 -19.84 -7.66
CA ASN A 204 9.56 -20.31 -8.30
C ASN A 204 8.37 -19.35 -8.10
N LEU A 205 8.54 -18.09 -8.49
CA LEU A 205 7.54 -17.03 -8.36
C LEU A 205 6.13 -17.45 -8.78
N LYS A 206 6.00 -18.25 -9.85
CA LYS A 206 4.70 -18.71 -10.36
C LYS A 206 3.95 -19.56 -9.33
N GLU A 207 4.64 -20.52 -8.71
CA GLU A 207 4.04 -21.39 -7.70
C GLU A 207 3.76 -20.61 -6.42
N VAL A 208 4.70 -19.76 -5.98
CA VAL A 208 4.50 -18.90 -4.81
C VAL A 208 3.29 -17.98 -4.99
N ALA A 209 3.14 -17.35 -6.15
CA ALA A 209 2.00 -16.50 -6.45
C ALA A 209 0.69 -17.29 -6.34
N LYS A 210 0.61 -18.44 -7.03
CA LYS A 210 -0.56 -19.31 -7.00
C LYS A 210 -0.95 -19.72 -5.58
N GLU A 211 -0.01 -20.21 -4.79
CA GLU A 211 -0.26 -20.63 -3.41
C GLU A 211 -0.77 -19.46 -2.54
N GLU A 212 -0.18 -18.27 -2.68
CA GLU A 212 -0.55 -17.12 -1.87
C GLU A 212 -1.91 -16.54 -2.26
N PHE A 213 -2.25 -16.51 -3.56
CA PHE A 213 -3.61 -16.19 -4.00
C PHE A 213 -4.63 -17.21 -3.49
N GLU A 214 -4.34 -18.50 -3.56
CA GLU A 214 -5.22 -19.54 -2.99
C GLU A 214 -5.43 -19.36 -1.48
N LYS A 215 -4.36 -19.06 -0.73
CA LYS A 215 -4.44 -18.80 0.73
C LYS A 215 -5.25 -17.54 1.01
N ALA A 216 -5.04 -16.46 0.26
CA ALA A 216 -5.78 -15.20 0.44
C ALA A 216 -7.26 -15.34 0.06
N ASN A 217 -7.57 -16.06 -1.02
CA ASN A 217 -8.94 -16.35 -1.43
C ASN A 217 -9.67 -17.22 -0.41
N LYS A 218 -9.01 -18.24 0.17
CA LYS A 218 -9.55 -19.02 1.30
C LYS A 218 -9.83 -18.15 2.54
N ALA A 219 -9.05 -17.09 2.74
CA ALA A 219 -9.25 -16.09 3.78
C ALA A 219 -10.24 -14.96 3.39
N LYS A 220 -11.09 -15.20 2.37
CA LYS A 220 -12.17 -14.29 1.96
C LYS A 220 -11.71 -12.94 1.42
N LEU A 221 -10.54 -12.90 0.76
CA LEU A 221 -10.07 -11.69 0.07
C LEU A 221 -11.12 -11.10 -0.88
N PRO A 222 -11.80 -11.87 -1.76
CA PRO A 222 -12.78 -11.31 -2.70
C PRO A 222 -13.94 -10.57 -2.00
N GLU A 223 -14.41 -11.08 -0.86
CA GLU A 223 -15.46 -10.45 -0.05
C GLU A 223 -14.99 -9.13 0.57
N ILE A 224 -13.77 -9.10 1.12
CA ILE A 224 -13.15 -7.90 1.68
C ILE A 224 -12.99 -6.82 0.58
N LEU A 225 -12.49 -7.20 -0.59
CA LEU A 225 -12.34 -6.26 -1.70
C LEU A 225 -13.69 -5.72 -2.19
N LYS A 226 -14.73 -6.57 -2.18
CA LYS A 226 -16.10 -6.17 -2.54
C LYS A 226 -16.73 -5.23 -1.52
N SER A 227 -16.41 -5.33 -0.22
CA SER A 227 -16.90 -4.35 0.76
C SER A 227 -16.27 -2.97 0.58
N LEU A 228 -14.97 -2.91 0.26
CA LEU A 228 -14.24 -1.65 0.05
C LEU A 228 -14.75 -0.83 -1.14
N THR A 229 -15.43 -1.47 -2.10
CA THR A 229 -15.93 -0.81 -3.33
C THR A 229 -17.42 -0.45 -3.26
N LYS A 230 -18.15 -0.94 -2.26
CA LYS A 230 -19.59 -0.67 -2.09
C LYS A 230 -19.88 0.73 -1.52
N ASP A 231 -18.99 1.29 -0.73
CA ASP A 231 -19.27 2.52 0.02
C ASP A 231 -19.14 3.81 -0.80
N ASN A 232 -18.52 3.76 -1.99
CA ASN A 232 -18.49 4.88 -2.93
C ASN A 232 -19.86 5.22 -3.57
N LYS A 233 -20.92 4.46 -3.27
CA LYS A 233 -22.27 4.68 -3.80
C LYS A 233 -23.30 5.17 -2.78
N LYS A 234 -22.97 5.28 -1.48
CA LYS A 234 -24.00 5.55 -0.46
C LYS A 234 -24.04 6.94 0.16
N VAL A 235 -23.14 7.86 -0.19
CA VAL A 235 -23.16 9.23 0.37
C VAL A 235 -22.99 10.30 -0.71
N LYS A 236 -23.79 10.24 -1.79
CA LYS A 236 -23.92 11.38 -2.71
C LYS A 236 -25.34 11.86 -2.94
N ASP A 237 -26.33 11.31 -2.24
CA ASP A 237 -27.73 11.60 -2.54
C ASP A 237 -28.58 11.81 -1.28
N THR A 238 -28.13 12.73 -0.41
CA THR A 238 -28.98 13.58 0.45
C THR A 238 -28.10 14.57 1.21
N GLN A 239 -27.72 15.68 0.55
CA GLN A 239 -27.19 16.84 1.26
C GLN A 239 -28.36 17.57 1.96
N GLU A 240 -28.76 17.09 3.14
CA GLU A 240 -29.25 18.03 4.15
C GLU A 240 -28.04 18.79 4.66
N LYS A 241 -27.99 20.12 4.45
CA LYS A 241 -26.95 20.96 5.06
C LYS A 241 -27.08 20.85 6.58
N VAL A 242 -26.25 20.03 7.19
CA VAL A 242 -26.10 19.98 8.65
C VAL A 242 -25.54 21.32 9.09
N THR A 243 -26.26 22.01 9.97
CA THR A 243 -25.79 23.28 10.52
C THR A 243 -24.83 23.02 11.67
N ALA A 244 -23.67 23.69 11.65
CA ALA A 244 -22.70 23.56 12.71
C ALA A 244 -23.30 24.04 14.05
N PRO A 245 -23.13 23.28 15.16
CA PRO A 245 -23.50 23.74 16.50
C PRO A 245 -22.76 25.03 16.89
N PRO A 246 -23.17 25.72 17.97
CA PRO A 246 -22.45 26.89 18.48
C PRO A 246 -20.96 26.58 18.64
N LYS A 247 -20.11 27.50 18.20
CA LYS A 247 -18.66 27.32 18.20
C LYS A 247 -18.14 27.11 19.62
N GLU A 248 -17.36 26.06 19.81
CA GLU A 248 -16.69 25.71 21.07
C GLU A 248 -15.17 25.73 20.88
N VAL A 249 -14.42 25.90 21.96
CA VAL A 249 -12.96 25.79 21.93
C VAL A 249 -12.59 24.32 21.79
N VAL A 250 -11.89 23.97 20.71
CA VAL A 250 -11.50 22.60 20.39
C VAL A 250 -10.05 22.34 20.82
N THR A 251 -9.88 21.79 22.03
CA THR A 251 -8.55 21.45 22.59
C THR A 251 -8.23 19.95 22.52
N GLY A 252 -9.25 19.10 22.41
CA GLY A 252 -9.09 17.65 22.28
C GLY A 252 -8.98 17.22 20.82
N SER A 253 -8.12 16.23 20.53
CA SER A 253 -7.93 15.69 19.18
C SER A 253 -8.20 14.19 19.13
N ILE A 254 -9.07 13.77 18.19
CA ILE A 254 -9.36 12.38 17.90
C ILE A 254 -8.60 12.00 16.63
N SER A 255 -7.63 11.10 16.76
CA SER A 255 -6.84 10.57 15.65
C SER A 255 -7.46 9.30 15.07
N GLY A 256 -7.00 8.90 13.88
CA GLY A 256 -7.37 7.61 13.28
C GLY A 256 -8.56 7.66 12.32
N ILE A 257 -8.94 8.86 11.87
CA ILE A 257 -9.96 9.07 10.82
C ILE A 257 -9.26 9.23 9.47
N ASP A 258 -9.84 8.66 8.42
CA ASP A 258 -9.34 8.82 7.04
C ASP A 258 -9.61 10.25 6.55
N ILE A 259 -8.76 10.77 5.68
CA ILE A 259 -8.91 12.13 5.13
C ILE A 259 -10.18 12.25 4.28
N MET A 260 -10.60 11.17 3.63
CA MET A 260 -11.81 11.14 2.80
C MET A 260 -13.08 11.16 3.64
N ASP A 261 -13.01 10.68 4.88
CA ASP A 261 -14.13 10.57 5.80
C ASP A 261 -14.19 11.75 6.79
N LEU A 262 -13.27 12.72 6.66
CA LEU A 262 -13.06 13.78 7.65
C LEU A 262 -14.27 14.73 7.73
N GLU A 263 -14.81 15.14 6.59
CA GLU A 263 -15.98 16.01 6.52
C GLU A 263 -17.24 15.28 7.00
N ASP A 264 -17.44 14.03 6.56
CA ASP A 264 -18.56 13.20 7.00
C ASP A 264 -18.52 12.91 8.51
N ALA A 265 -17.32 12.72 9.08
CA ALA A 265 -17.12 12.54 10.51
C ALA A 265 -17.45 13.81 11.30
N VAL A 266 -17.07 15.00 10.80
CA VAL A 266 -17.47 16.29 11.38
C VAL A 266 -18.98 16.44 11.34
N GLU A 267 -19.61 16.17 10.20
CA GLU A 267 -21.06 16.27 10.06
C GLU A 267 -21.82 15.28 10.96
N ALA A 268 -21.30 14.07 11.14
CA ALA A 268 -21.88 13.09 12.06
C ALA A 268 -21.89 13.58 13.51
N LEU A 269 -20.84 14.31 13.93
CA LEU A 269 -20.79 14.95 15.24
C LEU A 269 -21.75 16.14 15.34
N TRP A 270 -21.84 16.96 14.29
CA TRP A 270 -22.78 18.07 14.24
C TRP A 270 -24.24 17.61 14.33
N LYS A 271 -24.59 16.49 13.68
CA LYS A 271 -25.92 15.86 13.80
C LYS A 271 -26.26 15.47 15.25
N LYS A 272 -25.26 15.23 16.10
CA LYS A 272 -25.41 14.96 17.53
C LYS A 272 -25.20 16.20 18.42
N SER A 273 -25.22 17.40 17.84
CA SER A 273 -25.00 18.68 18.55
C SER A 273 -23.62 18.79 19.23
N ILE A 274 -22.61 18.10 18.71
CA ILE A 274 -21.22 18.20 19.17
C ILE A 274 -20.46 19.08 18.18
N TYR A 275 -19.93 20.22 18.64
CA TYR A 275 -19.09 21.05 17.79
C TYR A 275 -17.75 20.34 17.54
N ALA A 276 -17.37 20.27 16.28
CA ALA A 276 -16.15 19.63 15.81
C ALA A 276 -15.57 20.39 14.63
N GLU A 277 -14.24 20.45 14.56
CA GLU A 277 -13.49 20.99 13.43
C GLU A 277 -12.57 19.89 12.87
N SER A 278 -12.38 19.86 11.55
CA SER A 278 -11.36 19.01 10.94
C SER A 278 -9.99 19.67 11.04
N GLY A 279 -8.95 18.87 11.23
CA GLY A 279 -7.58 19.35 11.35
C GLY A 279 -6.56 18.36 10.82
N MET A 280 -5.31 18.82 10.76
CA MET A 280 -4.16 17.98 10.41
C MET A 280 -3.22 17.89 11.61
N GLY A 281 -3.19 16.72 12.25
CA GLY A 281 -2.29 16.42 13.34
C GLY A 281 -0.93 15.95 12.85
N CYS A 282 0.03 15.80 13.76
CA CYS A 282 1.37 15.31 13.43
C CYS A 282 1.37 13.87 12.86
N THR A 283 0.26 13.13 12.98
CA THR A 283 0.10 11.70 12.63
C THR A 283 -0.84 11.45 11.46
N GLY A 284 -1.52 12.48 10.95
CA GLY A 284 -2.58 12.28 9.98
C GLY A 284 -3.75 13.24 10.22
N PRO A 285 -4.85 13.05 9.48
CA PRO A 285 -6.09 13.77 9.73
C PRO A 285 -6.60 13.53 11.15
N VAL A 286 -7.09 14.59 11.80
CA VAL A 286 -7.65 14.55 13.15
C VAL A 286 -8.97 15.31 13.19
N ILE A 287 -9.85 14.91 14.09
CA ILE A 287 -11.04 15.67 14.45
C ILE A 287 -10.79 16.37 15.78
N MET A 288 -11.00 17.68 15.81
CA MET A 288 -10.81 18.50 16.99
C MET A 288 -12.18 18.77 17.64
N VAL A 289 -12.29 18.50 18.94
CA VAL A 289 -13.50 18.70 19.75
C VAL A 289 -13.16 19.35 21.10
N SER A 290 -14.15 19.83 21.83
CA SER A 290 -13.96 20.23 23.22
C SER A 290 -13.54 19.02 24.06
N GLU A 291 -12.59 19.21 24.98
CA GLU A 291 -12.04 18.16 25.85
C GLU A 291 -13.13 17.50 26.71
N GLU A 292 -14.11 18.28 27.18
CA GLU A 292 -15.26 17.78 27.93
C GLU A 292 -16.15 16.81 27.12
N LYS A 293 -16.09 16.90 25.79
CA LYS A 293 -16.90 16.10 24.84
C LYS A 293 -16.09 15.05 24.11
N LEU A 294 -14.81 14.84 24.48
CA LEU A 294 -13.93 13.89 23.79
C LEU A 294 -14.50 12.45 23.83
N ASN A 295 -14.90 11.98 25.01
CA ASN A 295 -15.43 10.63 25.19
C ASN A 295 -16.76 10.40 24.46
N THR A 296 -17.65 11.39 24.47
CA THR A 296 -18.94 11.32 23.77
C THR A 296 -18.77 11.41 22.25
N ALA A 297 -17.83 12.22 21.77
CA ALA A 297 -17.46 12.30 20.36
C ALA A 297 -16.84 10.99 19.86
N ILE A 298 -15.94 10.36 20.62
CA ILE A 298 -15.37 9.06 20.28
C ILE A 298 -16.48 8.00 20.20
N ALA A 299 -17.41 7.96 21.15
CA ALA A 299 -18.53 7.03 21.12
C ALA A 299 -19.44 7.25 19.90
N ALA A 300 -19.71 8.52 19.55
CA ALA A 300 -20.50 8.87 18.38
C ALA A 300 -19.84 8.45 17.06
N LEU A 301 -18.53 8.68 16.93
CA LEU A 301 -17.76 8.29 15.75
C LEU A 301 -17.62 6.77 15.63
N LYS A 302 -17.53 6.05 16.75
CA LYS A 302 -17.57 4.57 16.79
C LYS A 302 -18.90 4.04 16.27
N GLU A 303 -20.02 4.60 16.73
CA GLU A 303 -21.36 4.22 16.27
C GLU A 303 -21.54 4.49 14.76
N ALA A 304 -21.00 5.61 14.28
CA ALA A 304 -21.02 5.96 12.86
C ALA A 304 -20.00 5.20 12.00
N GLY A 305 -19.12 4.39 12.61
CA GLY A 305 -18.17 3.53 11.90
C GLY A 305 -16.85 4.20 11.49
N PHE A 306 -16.58 5.43 11.94
CA PHE A 306 -15.39 6.20 11.56
C PHE A 306 -14.13 5.88 12.38
N VAL A 307 -14.25 5.24 13.56
CA VAL A 307 -13.11 4.92 14.44
C VAL A 307 -13.17 3.46 14.91
N ALA A 308 -12.05 2.75 14.85
CA ALA A 308 -11.91 1.40 15.41
C ALA A 308 -11.73 1.47 16.95
N GLY A 309 -12.45 0.62 17.68
CA GLY A 309 -12.50 0.67 19.13
C GLY A 309 -11.17 0.36 19.81
N GLU A 310 -10.50 1.40 20.30
CA GLU A 310 -9.73 1.39 21.55
C GLU A 310 -10.05 2.69 22.33
N ALA A 311 -9.95 2.63 23.65
CA ALA A 311 -10.15 3.79 24.52
C ALA A 311 -8.90 4.67 24.49
N PRO A 312 -9.00 6.01 24.65
CA PRO A 312 -7.82 6.81 24.89
C PRO A 312 -7.24 6.43 26.25
N ASP A 313 -5.99 5.94 26.26
CA ASP A 313 -5.12 6.10 27.42
C ASP A 313 -4.63 7.56 27.42
N CYS A 314 -4.81 8.19 28.59
CA CYS A 314 -4.53 9.57 28.98
C CYS A 314 -5.60 10.61 28.62
#